data_AF-A0A357LG84-F1
#
_entry.id   AF-A0A357LG84-F1
#
_cell.length_a   1.000
_cell.length_b   1.000
_cell.length_c   1.000
_cell.angle_alpha   90.00
_cell.angle_beta   90.00
_cell.angle_gamma   90.00
#
_symmetry.space_group_name_H-M   'P 1'
#
loop_
_entity.id
_entity.type
_entity.pdbx_description
1 polymer ?
#
loop_
_entity_poly.entity_id
_entity_poly.type
_entity_poly.pdbx_seq_one_letter_code
_entity_poly.pdbx_strand_id
1 'polypeptide(L)'
;MKPTTEAFTGYGSVSYGNFDRFKAQGAVNVPLSDTLSARLSMATNQGDGYAFNRLAPDRDLNNANETAGRLQLRYQPTENFDLLLNARFGDQNIRTGFFEFASAIFPGGDLTPGVPNPDLGGYVDLDGDPFAGDFDFTGHNETQTEGYTGRFDWDLGGFTLTSISDYQSVERDYIEDSDASPANFFNFFLTTDAEQFSQEVRLAGAFDKVNWVLGFYFLDIDINDSNGAKATGLFEALFGPADVVGFNGVRNPYTLDTQSWSLFGQFDYALTSQLTLTGGVRYIDESKDFVYDDFTSLFPEDLSGGLDRRIIDLDPPASFAGSRSDTNFAARAQLNWKPADGVLAYASWNRGVKSGGFNAPLLPTPIFLTPEFMTYDPEKLDAYEVGVKLDLGRARINASGYYYDYKNCQAFSILGLDTFTLNADCENKGFEVEVEGAAFDGLDYHFGVGFTDAEVTDIPGVTIDAVTPVGTLAAIIPGGAQRPVQTPKWNLNGLVRYEVPVNTLGSLAFQVDGTYRSEHFFALTNFNASRENGYFVGNASVSWIAPNEHFSLRGFVQNMTQSEYLVQTFDLSGSLSNGGLFGLAEQYFGRPRFYGVSFDVTF
;
A
#
# COMPACT_ATOMS: atom_id res chain seq x y z
N MET A 1 -4.54 -16.62 -14.78
CA MET A 1 -4.84 -17.35 -16.04
C MET A 1 -6.35 -17.32 -16.28
N LYS A 2 -6.79 -17.10 -17.53
CA LYS A 2 -8.20 -17.30 -17.93
C LYS A 2 -8.52 -18.80 -17.96
N PRO A 3 -9.76 -19.23 -17.69
CA PRO A 3 -10.15 -20.61 -17.95
C PRO A 3 -10.06 -20.96 -19.45
N THR A 4 -9.84 -22.24 -19.74
CA THR A 4 -9.70 -22.78 -21.11
C THR A 4 -10.55 -24.03 -21.31
N THR A 5 -11.03 -24.24 -22.52
CA THR A 5 -11.77 -25.45 -22.95
C THR A 5 -10.84 -26.59 -23.39
N GLU A 6 -9.53 -26.32 -23.51
CA GLU A 6 -8.57 -27.28 -24.08
C GLU A 6 -8.32 -28.50 -23.19
N ALA A 7 -8.20 -28.29 -21.87
CA ALA A 7 -7.84 -29.36 -20.96
C ALA A 7 -8.29 -29.09 -19.53
N PHE A 8 -8.56 -30.17 -18.80
CA PHE A 8 -8.60 -30.13 -17.35
C PHE A 8 -7.17 -29.98 -16.84
N THR A 9 -6.90 -28.90 -16.08
CA THR A 9 -5.57 -28.63 -15.52
C THR A 9 -5.71 -28.04 -14.13
N GLY A 10 -4.68 -28.19 -13.30
CA GLY A 10 -4.68 -27.61 -11.97
C GLY A 10 -3.31 -27.55 -11.35
N TYR A 11 -3.26 -26.90 -10.20
CA TYR A 11 -2.10 -26.95 -9.32
C TYR A 11 -2.52 -26.85 -7.87
N GLY A 12 -1.65 -27.33 -6.99
CA GLY A 12 -1.72 -27.13 -5.55
C GLY A 12 -0.34 -26.81 -5.00
N SER A 13 -0.29 -25.95 -4.00
CA SER A 13 0.91 -25.59 -3.26
C SER A 13 0.58 -25.56 -1.78
N VAL A 14 1.42 -26.22 -0.97
CA VAL A 14 1.30 -26.21 0.49
C VAL A 14 2.66 -25.89 1.09
N SER A 15 2.70 -25.02 2.08
CA SER A 15 3.91 -24.74 2.84
C SER A 15 3.66 -24.70 4.33
N TYR A 16 4.66 -25.10 5.10
CA TYR A 16 4.67 -25.03 6.55
C TYR A 16 6.02 -24.50 7.04
N GLY A 17 6.01 -23.64 8.05
CA GLY A 17 7.20 -22.98 8.58
C GLY A 17 7.10 -22.62 10.06
N ASN A 18 8.04 -21.82 10.55
CA ASN A 18 7.99 -21.29 11.93
C ASN A 18 6.74 -20.43 12.17
N PHE A 19 6.40 -20.22 13.45
CA PHE A 19 5.13 -19.61 13.90
C PHE A 19 3.89 -20.39 13.45
N ASP A 20 4.00 -21.72 13.42
CA ASP A 20 2.96 -22.66 12.95
C ASP A 20 2.29 -22.24 11.63
N ARG A 21 3.06 -21.59 10.77
CA ARG A 21 2.54 -20.92 9.59
C ARG A 21 2.27 -21.93 8.50
N PHE A 22 1.00 -22.16 8.23
CA PHE A 22 0.46 -22.99 7.17
C PHE A 22 -0.08 -22.12 6.03
N LYS A 23 0.43 -22.31 4.82
CA LYS A 23 -0.15 -21.72 3.61
C LYS A 23 -0.56 -22.82 2.65
N ALA A 24 -1.76 -22.70 2.09
CA ALA A 24 -2.22 -23.57 1.02
C ALA A 24 -2.87 -22.74 -0.06
N GLN A 25 -2.55 -23.02 -1.32
CA GLN A 25 -3.22 -22.43 -2.46
C GLN A 25 -3.38 -23.45 -3.58
N GLY A 26 -4.40 -23.27 -4.40
CA GLY A 26 -4.61 -24.14 -5.54
C GLY A 26 -5.68 -23.62 -6.47
N ALA A 27 -5.69 -24.19 -7.66
CA ALA A 27 -6.71 -23.85 -8.64
C ALA A 27 -6.94 -25.02 -9.61
N VAL A 28 -8.17 -25.13 -10.09
CA VAL A 28 -8.59 -26.14 -11.06
C VAL A 28 -9.32 -25.47 -12.21
N ASN A 29 -8.91 -25.80 -13.43
CA ASN A 29 -9.57 -25.47 -14.68
C ASN A 29 -10.43 -26.66 -15.15
N VAL A 30 -11.66 -26.39 -15.52
CA VAL A 30 -12.61 -27.41 -16.00
C VAL A 30 -13.18 -26.97 -17.36
N PRO A 31 -12.89 -27.69 -18.45
CA PRO A 31 -13.61 -27.53 -19.71
C PRO A 31 -15.03 -28.10 -19.53
N LEU A 32 -16.05 -27.25 -19.53
CA LEU A 32 -17.45 -27.67 -19.32
C LEU A 32 -18.12 -28.07 -20.65
N SER A 33 -17.71 -27.44 -21.74
CA SER A 33 -18.06 -27.77 -23.12
C SER A 33 -16.98 -27.23 -24.07
N ASP A 34 -17.19 -27.36 -25.38
CA ASP A 34 -16.30 -26.80 -26.41
C ASP A 34 -16.20 -25.27 -26.36
N THR A 35 -17.18 -24.61 -25.75
CA THR A 35 -17.33 -23.14 -25.73
C THR A 35 -17.39 -22.55 -24.33
N LEU A 36 -17.47 -23.37 -23.28
CA LEU A 36 -17.62 -22.93 -21.90
C LEU A 36 -16.55 -23.59 -21.02
N SER A 37 -15.84 -22.79 -20.24
CA SER A 37 -14.85 -23.26 -19.26
C SER A 37 -14.99 -22.54 -17.94
N ALA A 38 -14.64 -23.23 -16.86
CA ALA A 38 -14.69 -22.70 -15.50
C ALA A 38 -13.33 -22.84 -14.82
N ARG A 39 -13.00 -21.91 -13.92
CA ARG A 39 -11.85 -22.04 -13.04
C ARG A 39 -12.22 -21.66 -11.61
N LEU A 40 -11.89 -22.52 -10.66
CA LEU A 40 -11.98 -22.25 -9.23
C LEU A 40 -10.56 -22.11 -8.67
N SER A 41 -10.31 -21.10 -7.87
CA SER A 41 -9.04 -20.90 -7.15
C SER A 41 -9.31 -20.58 -5.68
N MET A 42 -8.51 -21.12 -4.78
CA MET A 42 -8.58 -20.87 -3.34
C MET A 42 -7.18 -20.69 -2.77
N ALA A 43 -7.06 -19.84 -1.76
CA ALA A 43 -5.83 -19.65 -1.00
C ALA A 43 -6.15 -19.41 0.47
N THR A 44 -5.28 -19.87 1.36
CA THR A 44 -5.33 -19.57 2.79
C THR A 44 -3.92 -19.45 3.36
N ASN A 45 -3.79 -18.60 4.36
CA ASN A 45 -2.58 -18.36 5.13
C ASN A 45 -3.00 -18.28 6.60
N GLN A 46 -2.53 -19.24 7.39
CA GLN A 46 -2.92 -19.44 8.78
C GLN A 46 -1.66 -19.62 9.62
N GLY A 47 -1.63 -19.12 10.84
CA GLY A 47 -0.54 -19.38 11.76
C GLY A 47 -0.46 -18.36 12.87
N ASP A 48 0.38 -18.66 13.84
CA ASP A 48 0.55 -17.86 15.05
C ASP A 48 1.22 -16.52 14.75
N GLY A 49 1.07 -15.61 15.70
CA GLY A 49 1.75 -14.32 15.69
C GLY A 49 3.25 -14.46 15.84
N TYR A 50 3.98 -13.42 15.45
CA TYR A 50 5.42 -13.32 15.64
C TYR A 50 5.81 -12.19 16.58
N ALA A 51 4.85 -11.32 16.95
CA ALA A 51 5.02 -10.31 17.97
C ALA A 51 4.40 -10.79 19.29
N PHE A 52 5.04 -10.48 20.40
CA PHE A 52 4.70 -10.99 21.72
C PHE A 52 4.18 -9.87 22.63
N ASN A 53 3.09 -10.13 23.34
CA ASN A 53 2.60 -9.25 24.39
C ASN A 53 3.12 -9.72 25.75
N ARG A 54 3.99 -8.92 26.39
CA ARG A 54 4.58 -9.22 27.71
C ARG A 54 3.56 -9.15 28.85
N LEU A 55 2.46 -8.40 28.70
CA LEU A 55 1.35 -8.35 29.66
C LEU A 55 0.39 -9.54 29.51
N ALA A 56 0.29 -10.11 28.31
CA ALA A 56 -0.54 -11.28 28.01
C ALA A 56 0.23 -12.33 27.20
N PRO A 57 1.13 -13.10 27.84
CA PRO A 57 2.02 -14.08 27.17
C PRO A 57 1.36 -15.19 26.35
N ASP A 58 0.04 -15.39 26.48
CA ASP A 58 -0.74 -16.36 25.72
C ASP A 58 -1.36 -15.77 24.44
N ARG A 59 -1.07 -14.50 24.14
CA ARG A 59 -1.60 -13.76 22.99
C ARG A 59 -0.49 -13.33 22.03
N ASP A 60 -0.23 -14.16 21.02
CA ASP A 60 0.66 -13.76 19.93
C ASP A 60 -0.07 -12.79 18.98
N LEU A 61 0.61 -11.69 18.65
CA LEU A 61 0.16 -10.60 17.80
C LEU A 61 0.77 -10.72 16.40
N ASN A 62 0.14 -10.08 15.40
CA ASN A 62 0.52 -10.17 13.98
C ASN A 62 0.46 -11.60 13.43
N ASN A 63 -0.59 -12.34 13.80
CA ASN A 63 -0.87 -13.68 13.30
C ASN A 63 -1.14 -13.69 11.78
N ALA A 64 -1.27 -14.87 11.18
CA ALA A 64 -1.97 -15.00 9.91
C ALA A 64 -3.34 -15.61 10.14
N ASN A 65 -4.34 -15.00 9.54
CA ASN A 65 -5.62 -15.63 9.29
C ASN A 65 -6.23 -14.94 8.08
N GLU A 66 -5.95 -15.50 6.91
CA GLU A 66 -6.40 -14.99 5.62
C GLU A 66 -6.98 -16.14 4.80
N THR A 67 -8.11 -15.91 4.13
CA THR A 67 -8.69 -16.84 3.16
C THR A 67 -9.20 -16.05 1.96
N ALA A 68 -8.96 -16.57 0.77
CA ALA A 68 -9.44 -15.96 -0.47
C ALA A 68 -9.95 -17.02 -1.45
N GLY A 69 -10.99 -16.66 -2.19
CA GLY A 69 -11.63 -17.49 -3.21
C GLY A 69 -11.84 -16.73 -4.51
N ARG A 70 -11.73 -17.43 -5.64
CA ARG A 70 -12.06 -16.87 -6.95
C ARG A 70 -12.73 -17.89 -7.86
N LEU A 71 -13.87 -17.53 -8.42
CA LEU A 71 -14.59 -18.28 -9.44
C LEU A 71 -14.55 -17.51 -10.77
N GLN A 72 -14.21 -18.19 -11.85
CA GLN A 72 -14.21 -17.63 -13.19
C GLN A 72 -15.02 -18.52 -14.13
N LEU A 73 -15.81 -17.90 -15.00
CA LEU A 73 -16.53 -18.56 -16.09
C LEU A 73 -16.17 -17.86 -17.40
N ARG A 74 -15.75 -18.62 -18.40
CA ARG A 74 -15.41 -18.10 -19.72
C ARG A 74 -16.26 -18.76 -20.79
N TYR A 75 -16.93 -17.93 -21.57
CA TYR A 75 -17.75 -18.33 -22.72
C TYR A 75 -17.14 -17.79 -24.01
N GLN A 76 -16.72 -18.70 -24.89
CA GLN A 76 -16.10 -18.45 -26.18
C GLN A 76 -16.80 -19.31 -27.25
N PRO A 77 -17.94 -18.87 -27.80
CA PRO A 77 -18.69 -19.61 -28.81
C PRO A 77 -18.05 -19.59 -30.21
N THR A 78 -17.19 -18.60 -30.47
CA THR A 78 -16.44 -18.43 -31.72
C THR A 78 -15.05 -17.91 -31.38
N GLU A 79 -14.13 -17.91 -32.36
CA GLU A 79 -12.78 -17.34 -32.17
C GLU A 79 -12.80 -15.82 -31.94
N ASN A 80 -13.85 -15.13 -32.42
CA ASN A 80 -13.95 -13.68 -32.39
C ASN A 80 -14.66 -13.12 -31.15
N PHE A 81 -15.20 -13.96 -30.28
CA PHE A 81 -15.98 -13.54 -29.11
C PHE A 81 -15.45 -14.20 -27.84
N ASP A 82 -15.13 -13.41 -26.81
CA ASP A 82 -14.71 -13.90 -25.49
C ASP A 82 -15.45 -13.12 -24.39
N LEU A 83 -16.23 -13.84 -23.58
CA LEU A 83 -16.86 -13.32 -22.37
C LEU A 83 -16.24 -14.02 -21.16
N LEU A 84 -15.69 -13.24 -20.24
CA LEU A 84 -15.14 -13.69 -18.97
C LEU A 84 -15.90 -13.05 -17.81
N LEU A 85 -16.48 -13.89 -16.96
CA LEU A 85 -17.06 -13.50 -15.68
C LEU A 85 -16.12 -13.94 -14.56
N ASN A 86 -15.99 -13.10 -13.54
CA ASN A 86 -15.11 -13.32 -12.39
C ASN A 86 -15.82 -12.88 -11.10
N ALA A 87 -15.81 -13.74 -10.08
CA ALA A 87 -16.23 -13.41 -8.72
C ALA A 87 -15.06 -13.69 -7.78
N ARG A 88 -14.73 -12.73 -6.91
CA ARG A 88 -13.60 -12.77 -5.96
C ARG A 88 -14.09 -12.45 -4.56
N PHE A 89 -13.54 -13.14 -3.58
CA PHE A 89 -13.84 -12.97 -2.15
C PHE A 89 -12.56 -13.08 -1.34
N GLY A 90 -12.44 -12.30 -0.29
CA GLY A 90 -11.33 -12.34 0.66
C GLY A 90 -11.78 -12.00 2.06
N ASP A 91 -11.23 -12.70 3.03
CA ASP A 91 -11.42 -12.48 4.47
C ASP A 91 -10.06 -12.51 5.16
N GLN A 92 -9.85 -11.58 6.08
CA GLN A 92 -8.64 -11.45 6.86
C GLN A 92 -8.99 -11.06 8.31
N ASN A 93 -8.32 -11.67 9.28
CA ASN A 93 -8.41 -11.33 10.70
C ASN A 93 -7.03 -11.35 11.37
N ILE A 94 -6.46 -10.17 11.60
CA ILE A 94 -5.14 -10.04 12.22
C ILE A 94 -5.31 -9.41 13.60
N ARG A 95 -4.69 -10.00 14.63
CA ARG A 95 -4.50 -9.35 15.94
C ARG A 95 -3.40 -8.31 15.81
N THR A 96 -3.70 -7.07 16.14
CA THR A 96 -2.76 -5.97 15.94
C THR A 96 -1.75 -5.95 17.09
N GLY A 97 -0.49 -5.76 16.72
CA GLY A 97 0.66 -5.56 17.60
C GLY A 97 1.81 -5.02 16.76
N PHE A 98 1.51 -3.99 15.97
CA PHE A 98 2.40 -3.52 14.91
C PHE A 98 3.53 -2.67 15.46
N PHE A 99 3.26 -1.90 16.52
CA PHE A 99 4.18 -0.89 17.00
C PHE A 99 4.99 -1.38 18.19
N GLU A 100 6.27 -1.03 18.12
CA GLU A 100 7.23 -1.09 19.18
C GLU A 100 7.41 0.31 19.78
N PHE A 101 7.47 0.38 21.10
CA PHE A 101 7.59 1.64 21.82
C PHE A 101 9.05 2.13 21.86
N ALA A 102 9.29 3.36 21.40
CA ALA A 102 10.55 4.05 21.65
C ALA A 102 10.30 5.42 22.28
N SER A 103 10.77 5.65 23.50
CA SER A 103 10.64 6.98 24.13
C SER A 103 11.30 8.07 23.29
N ALA A 104 10.66 9.23 23.15
CA ALA A 104 11.12 10.42 22.44
C ALA A 104 10.55 11.68 23.13
N ILE A 105 11.07 12.00 24.32
CA ILE A 105 10.42 12.90 25.28
C ILE A 105 10.42 14.38 24.87
N PHE A 106 11.32 14.78 23.99
CA PHE A 106 11.43 16.16 23.51
C PHE A 106 10.91 16.28 22.08
N PRO A 107 10.30 17.41 21.72
CA PRO A 107 9.93 17.69 20.33
C PRO A 107 11.16 17.65 19.40
N GLY A 108 10.94 17.33 18.13
CA GLY A 108 11.99 17.29 17.10
C GLY A 108 12.43 15.87 16.72
N GLY A 109 11.74 14.85 17.24
CA GLY A 109 11.90 13.46 16.84
C GLY A 109 13.25 12.84 17.20
N ASP A 110 13.95 13.31 18.22
CA ASP A 110 15.12 12.58 18.74
C ASP A 110 14.67 11.49 19.72
N LEU A 111 15.03 10.24 19.41
CA LEU A 111 14.76 9.10 20.30
C LEU A 111 15.57 9.21 21.59
N THR A 112 14.93 8.90 22.70
CA THR A 112 15.47 8.88 24.06
C THR A 112 15.11 7.57 24.81
N PRO A 113 15.48 6.37 24.31
CA PRO A 113 14.93 5.09 24.81
C PRO A 113 15.14 4.83 26.31
N GLY A 114 16.17 5.43 26.91
CA GLY A 114 16.48 5.31 28.34
C GLY A 114 15.80 6.33 29.26
N VAL A 115 14.97 7.23 28.72
CA VAL A 115 14.36 8.32 29.48
C VAL A 115 12.90 7.95 29.79
N PRO A 116 12.50 7.88 31.07
CA PRO A 116 11.12 7.60 31.47
C PRO A 116 10.11 8.55 30.84
N ASN A 117 9.07 7.98 30.22
CA ASN A 117 7.98 8.76 29.65
C ASN A 117 6.98 9.19 30.73
N PRO A 118 6.90 10.49 31.09
CA PRO A 118 6.04 10.94 32.17
C PRO A 118 4.54 10.79 31.86
N ASP A 119 4.16 10.80 30.58
CA ASP A 119 2.75 10.71 30.16
C ASP A 119 2.22 9.26 30.29
N LEU A 120 3.14 8.28 30.23
CA LEU A 120 2.86 6.84 30.35
C LEU A 120 3.37 6.27 31.69
N GLY A 121 3.25 7.04 32.77
CA GLY A 121 3.59 6.57 34.12
C GLY A 121 5.07 6.27 34.36
N GLY A 122 5.96 6.79 33.53
CA GLY A 122 7.41 6.55 33.58
C GLY A 122 7.86 5.30 32.81
N TYR A 123 7.02 4.76 31.92
CA TYR A 123 7.36 3.60 31.11
C TYR A 123 8.59 3.85 30.22
N VAL A 124 9.40 2.80 30.07
CA VAL A 124 10.55 2.68 29.16
C VAL A 124 10.60 1.25 28.67
N ASP A 125 10.94 1.07 27.39
CA ASP A 125 11.34 -0.24 26.88
C ASP A 125 12.86 -0.29 26.72
N LEU A 126 13.47 -1.32 27.33
CA LEU A 126 14.92 -1.52 27.38
C LEU A 126 15.32 -2.96 27.06
N ASP A 127 14.38 -3.83 26.64
CA ASP A 127 14.72 -5.23 26.39
C ASP A 127 15.47 -5.43 25.07
N GLY A 128 15.25 -4.53 24.10
CA GLY A 128 15.87 -4.53 22.78
C GLY A 128 15.31 -5.61 21.85
N ASP A 129 14.13 -6.17 22.11
CA ASP A 129 13.44 -7.10 21.23
C ASP A 129 12.37 -6.36 20.40
N PRO A 130 12.60 -6.08 19.11
CA PRO A 130 11.67 -5.31 18.28
C PRO A 130 10.35 -6.05 17.97
N PHE A 131 10.16 -7.25 18.53
CA PHE A 131 8.96 -8.06 18.37
C PHE A 131 8.28 -8.34 19.73
N ALA A 132 8.55 -7.56 20.78
CA ALA A 132 7.92 -7.72 22.08
C ALA A 132 7.51 -6.38 22.69
N GLY A 133 6.22 -6.22 23.03
CA GLY A 133 5.71 -5.00 23.65
C GLY A 133 4.81 -5.28 24.85
N ASP A 134 4.44 -4.22 25.58
CA ASP A 134 3.57 -4.29 26.77
C ASP A 134 2.15 -3.77 26.44
N PHE A 135 1.48 -4.35 25.45
CA PHE A 135 0.18 -3.87 24.99
C PHE A 135 -0.94 -4.09 26.03
N ASP A 136 -1.57 -3.02 26.50
CA ASP A 136 -2.67 -3.07 27.48
C ASP A 136 -4.01 -3.44 26.81
N PHE A 137 -4.10 -3.22 25.49
CA PHE A 137 -5.22 -3.56 24.65
C PHE A 137 -4.81 -4.55 23.55
N THR A 138 -5.68 -5.51 23.23
CA THR A 138 -5.47 -6.42 22.08
C THR A 138 -6.40 -5.98 20.96
N GLY A 139 -5.86 -5.28 19.97
CA GLY A 139 -6.63 -4.84 18.82
C GLY A 139 -6.74 -5.88 17.72
N HIS A 140 -7.41 -5.48 16.64
CA HIS A 140 -7.68 -6.31 15.48
C HIS A 140 -7.69 -5.50 14.18
N ASN A 141 -7.47 -6.20 13.07
CA ASN A 141 -7.65 -5.73 11.72
C ASN A 141 -8.42 -6.80 10.94
N GLU A 142 -9.73 -6.60 10.88
CA GLU A 142 -10.67 -7.46 10.16
C GLU A 142 -10.96 -6.81 8.81
N THR A 143 -10.81 -7.55 7.71
CA THR A 143 -11.06 -7.01 6.37
C THR A 143 -11.77 -8.04 5.52
N GLN A 144 -12.90 -7.65 4.95
CA GLN A 144 -13.67 -8.44 4.00
C GLN A 144 -13.70 -7.72 2.67
N THR A 145 -13.51 -8.49 1.59
CA THR A 145 -13.56 -7.94 0.22
C THR A 145 -14.39 -8.85 -0.65
N GLU A 146 -15.21 -8.25 -1.50
CA GLU A 146 -15.85 -8.96 -2.60
C GLU A 146 -15.73 -8.17 -3.90
N GLY A 147 -15.82 -8.87 -5.03
CA GLY A 147 -15.84 -8.20 -6.31
C GLY A 147 -16.31 -9.07 -7.45
N TYR A 148 -16.91 -8.42 -8.44
CA TYR A 148 -17.51 -9.06 -9.60
C TYR A 148 -17.08 -8.32 -10.86
N THR A 149 -16.41 -9.03 -11.78
CA THR A 149 -15.99 -8.47 -13.07
C THR A 149 -16.67 -9.19 -14.21
N GLY A 150 -17.24 -8.43 -15.14
CA GLY A 150 -17.61 -8.89 -16.47
C GLY A 150 -16.68 -8.27 -17.50
N ARG A 151 -15.96 -9.08 -18.27
CA ARG A 151 -15.17 -8.64 -19.41
C ARG A 151 -15.67 -9.27 -20.69
N PHE A 152 -15.96 -8.44 -21.67
CA PHE A 152 -16.41 -8.81 -22.99
C PHE A 152 -15.40 -8.30 -24.03
N ASP A 153 -14.95 -9.19 -24.93
CA ASP A 153 -14.10 -8.87 -26.08
C ASP A 153 -14.77 -9.40 -27.37
N TRP A 154 -14.91 -8.55 -28.39
CA TRP A 154 -15.45 -8.92 -29.69
C TRP A 154 -14.61 -8.34 -30.83
N ASP A 155 -14.00 -9.22 -31.62
CA ASP A 155 -13.36 -8.86 -32.89
C ASP A 155 -14.42 -8.72 -34.00
N LEU A 156 -14.55 -7.50 -34.52
CA LEU A 156 -15.51 -7.12 -35.55
C LEU A 156 -14.91 -7.15 -36.97
N GLY A 157 -13.69 -7.67 -37.13
CA GLY A 157 -13.02 -7.84 -38.42
C GLY A 157 -12.25 -6.60 -38.92
N GLY A 158 -11.91 -5.69 -38.02
CA GLY A 158 -11.13 -4.47 -38.31
C GLY A 158 -10.76 -3.67 -37.06
N PHE A 159 -11.53 -3.87 -35.99
CA PHE A 159 -11.21 -3.40 -34.65
C PHE A 159 -11.86 -4.36 -33.64
N THR A 160 -11.30 -4.38 -32.43
CA THR A 160 -11.84 -5.11 -31.28
C THR A 160 -12.60 -4.14 -30.39
N LEU A 161 -13.83 -4.51 -30.04
CA LEU A 161 -14.59 -3.88 -28.96
C LEU A 161 -14.31 -4.63 -27.66
N THR A 162 -13.83 -3.93 -26.64
CA THR A 162 -13.74 -4.45 -25.28
C THR A 162 -14.68 -3.65 -24.38
N SER A 163 -15.43 -4.35 -23.52
CA SER A 163 -16.17 -3.77 -22.41
C SER A 163 -15.77 -4.45 -21.10
N ILE A 164 -15.56 -3.68 -20.04
CA ILE A 164 -15.25 -4.18 -18.71
C ILE A 164 -16.18 -3.48 -17.73
N SER A 165 -16.98 -4.26 -17.01
CA SER A 165 -17.77 -3.79 -15.87
C SER A 165 -17.19 -4.43 -14.62
N ASP A 166 -16.94 -3.64 -13.58
CA ASP A 166 -16.45 -4.15 -12.30
C ASP A 166 -17.23 -3.51 -11.14
N TYR A 167 -17.61 -4.34 -10.19
CA TYR A 167 -18.07 -3.92 -8.87
C TYR A 167 -17.10 -4.49 -7.83
N GLN A 168 -16.80 -3.71 -6.80
CA GLN A 168 -16.00 -4.14 -5.67
C GLN A 168 -16.51 -3.47 -4.39
N SER A 169 -16.48 -4.21 -3.28
CA SER A 169 -16.67 -3.64 -1.95
C SER A 169 -15.56 -4.09 -1.00
N VAL A 170 -15.34 -3.26 0.03
CA VAL A 170 -14.46 -3.56 1.15
C VAL A 170 -15.12 -3.10 2.45
N GLU A 171 -15.15 -4.02 3.41
CA GLU A 171 -15.48 -3.71 4.79
C GLU A 171 -14.23 -3.91 5.63
N ARG A 172 -13.93 -2.97 6.52
CA ARG A 172 -12.81 -3.07 7.45
C ARG A 172 -13.21 -2.60 8.83
N ASP A 173 -12.84 -3.37 9.84
CA ASP A 173 -12.86 -2.96 11.24
C ASP A 173 -11.45 -3.06 11.80
N TYR A 174 -10.92 -1.92 12.25
CA TYR A 174 -9.55 -1.77 12.69
C TYR A 174 -9.48 -1.05 14.01
N ILE A 175 -8.73 -1.62 14.95
CA ILE A 175 -8.30 -0.94 16.17
C ILE A 175 -6.92 -1.44 16.59
N GLU A 176 -6.12 -0.55 17.12
CA GLU A 176 -4.77 -0.84 17.60
C GLU A 176 -4.51 -0.16 18.94
N ASP A 177 -3.54 -0.71 19.66
CA ASP A 177 -2.88 -0.06 20.78
C ASP A 177 -1.69 0.73 20.21
N SER A 178 -1.82 2.05 20.20
CA SER A 178 -0.89 2.96 19.56
C SER A 178 0.31 3.26 20.46
N ASP A 179 0.07 3.42 21.76
CA ASP A 179 1.15 3.76 22.69
C ASP A 179 2.07 2.57 23.04
N ALA A 180 1.66 1.33 22.72
CA ALA A 180 2.45 0.11 22.87
C ALA A 180 3.05 -0.02 24.28
N SER A 181 2.27 0.39 25.27
CA SER A 181 2.68 0.53 26.67
C SER A 181 1.63 -0.07 27.61
N PRO A 182 1.98 -0.33 28.88
CA PRO A 182 1.03 -0.89 29.84
C PRO A 182 -0.03 0.11 30.32
N ALA A 183 -0.05 1.33 29.79
CA ALA A 183 -0.98 2.38 30.15
C ALA A 183 -2.15 2.43 29.17
N ASN A 184 -3.40 2.48 29.67
CA ASN A 184 -4.56 2.78 28.84
C ASN A 184 -4.54 4.25 28.42
N PHE A 185 -3.78 4.55 27.37
CA PHE A 185 -3.51 5.93 26.96
C PHE A 185 -4.18 6.26 25.64
N PHE A 186 -3.92 5.49 24.57
CA PHE A 186 -4.44 5.80 23.25
C PHE A 186 -4.57 4.57 22.33
N ASN A 187 -5.80 4.31 21.89
CA ASN A 187 -6.13 3.26 20.95
C ASN A 187 -6.80 3.85 19.70
N PHE A 188 -6.06 3.94 18.59
CA PHE A 188 -6.59 4.41 17.31
C PHE A 188 -7.50 3.36 16.66
N PHE A 189 -8.60 3.79 16.05
CA PHE A 189 -9.47 2.93 15.27
C PHE A 189 -9.85 3.56 13.92
N LEU A 190 -10.15 2.68 12.96
CA LEU A 190 -10.67 3.02 11.64
C LEU A 190 -11.70 1.97 11.20
N THR A 191 -12.88 2.40 10.83
CA THR A 191 -13.87 1.56 10.15
C THR A 191 -14.05 2.03 8.72
N THR A 192 -14.19 1.09 7.79
CA THR A 192 -14.45 1.38 6.38
C THR A 192 -15.58 0.52 5.86
N ASP A 193 -16.50 1.14 5.16
CA ASP A 193 -17.47 0.52 4.27
C ASP A 193 -17.41 1.30 2.94
N ALA A 194 -16.85 0.67 1.92
CA ALA A 194 -16.65 1.32 0.63
C ALA A 194 -17.08 0.42 -0.52
N GLU A 195 -17.84 1.00 -1.45
CA GLU A 195 -18.29 0.36 -2.67
C GLU A 195 -17.78 1.12 -3.90
N GLN A 196 -17.50 0.39 -4.97
CA GLN A 196 -17.06 0.96 -6.24
C GLN A 196 -17.74 0.26 -7.40
N PHE A 197 -18.25 1.04 -8.35
CA PHE A 197 -18.62 0.58 -9.68
C PHE A 197 -17.74 1.26 -10.75
N SER A 198 -17.30 0.49 -11.75
CA SER A 198 -16.63 1.02 -12.92
C SER A 198 -17.08 0.38 -14.22
N GLN A 199 -17.02 1.18 -15.30
CA GLN A 199 -17.34 0.74 -16.65
C GLN A 199 -16.30 1.31 -17.65
N GLU A 200 -15.53 0.43 -18.28
CA GLU A 200 -14.68 0.77 -19.43
C GLU A 200 -15.31 0.25 -20.72
N VAL A 201 -15.34 1.08 -21.77
CA VAL A 201 -15.62 0.64 -23.14
C VAL A 201 -14.52 1.18 -24.04
N ARG A 202 -13.87 0.30 -24.81
CA ARG A 202 -12.81 0.68 -25.74
C ARG A 202 -12.93 0.01 -27.09
N LEU A 203 -12.50 0.73 -28.11
CA LEU A 203 -12.29 0.26 -29.47
C LEU A 203 -10.80 0.32 -29.75
N ALA A 204 -10.23 -0.76 -30.27
CA ALA A 204 -8.83 -0.80 -30.67
C ALA A 204 -8.68 -1.44 -32.04
N GLY A 205 -7.81 -0.90 -32.87
CA GLY A 205 -7.61 -1.42 -34.22
C GLY A 205 -6.32 -0.93 -34.86
N ALA A 206 -6.13 -1.30 -36.12
CA ALA A 206 -4.99 -0.90 -36.91
C ALA A 206 -5.42 -0.56 -38.35
N PHE A 207 -4.83 0.47 -38.92
CA PHE A 207 -4.94 0.79 -40.35
C PHE A 207 -3.60 1.33 -40.86
N ASP A 208 -3.13 0.81 -41.99
CA ASP A 208 -1.84 1.15 -42.61
C ASP A 208 -0.66 1.15 -41.62
N LYS A 209 -0.22 2.35 -41.22
CA LYS A 209 0.92 2.61 -40.33
C LYS A 209 0.50 3.03 -38.92
N VAL A 210 -0.79 2.98 -38.63
CA VAL A 210 -1.39 3.47 -37.38
C VAL A 210 -2.02 2.31 -36.61
N ASN A 211 -1.55 2.07 -35.40
CA ASN A 211 -2.34 1.36 -34.39
C ASN A 211 -3.03 2.40 -33.51
N TRP A 212 -4.26 2.14 -33.08
CA TRP A 212 -5.02 3.12 -32.31
C TRP A 212 -5.93 2.45 -31.28
N VAL A 213 -6.24 3.22 -30.24
CA VAL A 213 -7.28 2.92 -29.25
C VAL A 213 -8.07 4.18 -28.94
N LEU A 214 -9.38 4.02 -28.77
CA LEU A 214 -10.30 5.03 -28.28
C LEU A 214 -11.13 4.39 -27.17
N GLY A 215 -11.33 5.07 -26.05
CA GLY A 215 -12.15 4.53 -24.98
C GLY A 215 -12.83 5.57 -24.12
N PHE A 216 -13.87 5.11 -23.45
CA PHE A 216 -14.63 5.80 -22.43
C PHE A 216 -14.51 5.02 -21.13
N TYR A 217 -14.43 5.74 -20.01
CA TYR A 217 -14.36 5.15 -18.69
C TYR A 217 -15.25 5.94 -17.73
N PHE A 218 -16.00 5.23 -16.89
CA PHE A 218 -16.82 5.75 -15.81
C PHE A 218 -16.46 5.04 -14.50
N LEU A 219 -16.46 5.79 -13.41
CA LEU A 219 -16.17 5.35 -12.04
C LEU A 219 -17.10 6.07 -11.07
N ASP A 220 -17.63 5.31 -10.14
CA ASP A 220 -18.50 5.74 -9.05
C ASP A 220 -18.00 5.02 -7.79
N ILE A 221 -17.68 5.78 -6.75
CA ILE A 221 -17.20 5.26 -5.47
C ILE A 221 -18.00 5.93 -4.37
N ASP A 222 -18.57 5.13 -3.48
CA ASP A 222 -19.21 5.59 -2.26
C ASP A 222 -18.39 5.08 -1.07
N ILE A 223 -17.94 5.97 -0.20
CA ILE A 223 -17.17 5.64 1.00
C ILE A 223 -17.95 6.12 2.22
N ASN A 224 -18.12 5.24 3.20
CA ASN A 224 -18.58 5.54 4.54
C ASN A 224 -17.53 5.03 5.54
N ASP A 225 -16.70 5.95 6.00
CA ASP A 225 -15.60 5.65 6.90
C ASP A 225 -15.84 6.30 8.27
N SER A 226 -15.11 5.82 9.27
CA SER A 226 -14.95 6.56 10.52
C SER A 226 -13.57 6.30 11.10
N ASN A 227 -12.83 7.36 11.40
CA ASN A 227 -11.63 7.27 12.22
C ASN A 227 -11.91 7.78 13.64
N GLY A 228 -11.04 7.45 14.58
CA GLY A 228 -11.19 7.93 15.96
C GLY A 228 -10.18 7.31 16.90
N ALA A 229 -10.32 7.64 18.18
CA ALA A 229 -9.47 7.08 19.21
C ALA A 229 -10.24 6.87 20.51
N LYS A 230 -10.01 5.73 21.17
CA LYS A 230 -10.32 5.54 22.59
C LYS A 230 -9.09 5.94 23.37
N ALA A 231 -9.18 7.04 24.11
CA ALA A 231 -8.01 7.77 24.55
C ALA A 231 -8.16 8.27 25.99
N THR A 232 -8.63 7.40 26.89
CA THR A 232 -8.94 7.75 28.29
C THR A 232 -7.75 8.43 28.96
N GLY A 233 -6.56 7.81 28.95
CA GLY A 233 -5.37 8.37 29.57
C GLY A 233 -4.91 9.70 28.96
N LEU A 234 -4.96 9.84 27.63
CA LEU A 234 -4.61 11.10 26.96
C LEU A 234 -5.56 12.24 27.36
N PHE A 235 -6.87 12.01 27.35
CA PHE A 235 -7.86 13.01 27.74
C PHE A 235 -7.77 13.37 29.23
N GLU A 236 -7.54 12.38 30.11
CA GLU A 236 -7.29 12.62 31.53
C GLU A 236 -6.01 13.45 31.76
N ALA A 237 -4.96 13.23 30.97
CA ALA A 237 -3.73 13.99 31.06
C ALA A 237 -3.86 15.43 30.53
N LEU A 238 -4.64 15.64 29.46
CA LEU A 238 -4.88 16.95 28.85
C LEU A 238 -5.80 17.85 29.68
N PHE A 239 -6.88 17.28 30.25
CA PHE A 239 -7.96 18.06 30.88
C PHE A 239 -8.06 17.82 32.39
N GLY A 240 -7.47 16.75 32.91
CA GLY A 240 -7.59 16.34 34.31
C GLY A 240 -8.76 15.35 34.52
N PRO A 241 -8.63 14.37 35.42
CA PRO A 241 -9.64 13.30 35.59
C PRO A 241 -11.04 13.80 35.97
N ALA A 242 -11.14 14.97 36.58
CA ALA A 242 -12.41 15.56 36.99
C ALA A 242 -13.17 16.23 35.84
N ASP A 243 -12.49 16.58 34.73
CA ASP A 243 -13.06 17.30 33.59
C ASP A 243 -13.39 16.37 32.40
N VAL A 244 -12.98 15.09 32.47
CA VAL A 244 -13.29 14.02 31.49
C VAL A 244 -14.61 13.30 31.82
N VAL A 245 -15.47 13.91 32.66
CA VAL A 245 -16.76 13.31 33.06
C VAL A 245 -17.75 13.36 31.88
N GLY A 246 -17.77 12.28 31.09
CA GLY A 246 -18.80 12.06 30.07
C GLY A 246 -18.29 11.65 28.69
N PHE A 247 -16.99 11.72 28.42
CA PHE A 247 -16.34 11.25 27.17
C PHE A 247 -14.94 10.70 27.49
N ASN A 248 -14.37 9.86 26.64
CA ASN A 248 -13.01 9.32 26.81
C ASN A 248 -12.33 9.05 25.45
N GLY A 249 -12.79 9.71 24.41
CA GLY A 249 -12.29 9.51 23.06
C GLY A 249 -13.01 10.41 22.05
N VAL A 250 -12.69 10.19 20.78
CA VAL A 250 -13.31 10.84 19.63
C VAL A 250 -13.73 9.84 18.58
N ARG A 251 -14.76 10.20 17.82
CA ARG A 251 -15.19 9.48 16.62
C ARG A 251 -15.53 10.46 15.52
N ASN A 252 -14.93 10.27 14.36
CA ASN A 252 -15.06 11.16 13.21
C ASN A 252 -15.58 10.38 12.00
N PRO A 253 -16.90 10.17 11.87
CA PRO A 253 -17.46 9.58 10.67
C PRO A 253 -17.38 10.56 9.50
N TYR A 254 -17.14 10.03 8.30
CA TYR A 254 -17.21 10.81 7.08
C TYR A 254 -17.71 9.98 5.90
N THR A 255 -18.39 10.67 4.98
CA THR A 255 -18.78 10.11 3.68
C THR A 255 -18.04 10.82 2.56
N LEU A 256 -17.61 10.07 1.55
CA LEU A 256 -17.00 10.60 0.34
C LEU A 256 -17.58 9.90 -0.89
N ASP A 257 -18.41 10.63 -1.63
CA ASP A 257 -18.98 10.15 -2.90
C ASP A 257 -18.13 10.71 -4.04
N THR A 258 -17.58 9.84 -4.90
CA THR A 258 -16.72 10.23 -6.04
C THR A 258 -17.32 9.73 -7.35
N GLN A 259 -17.59 10.65 -8.27
CA GLN A 259 -17.98 10.33 -9.64
C GLN A 259 -16.93 10.83 -10.61
N SER A 260 -16.45 9.97 -11.50
CA SER A 260 -15.42 10.32 -12.48
C SER A 260 -15.76 9.70 -13.83
N TRP A 261 -15.69 10.50 -14.89
CA TRP A 261 -15.78 10.00 -16.25
C TRP A 261 -14.66 10.56 -17.12
N SER A 262 -14.30 9.80 -18.15
CA SER A 262 -13.23 10.21 -19.05
C SER A 262 -13.36 9.65 -20.44
N LEU A 263 -12.84 10.42 -21.39
CA LEU A 263 -12.69 10.05 -22.79
C LEU A 263 -11.19 10.07 -23.12
N PHE A 264 -10.69 9.00 -23.72
CA PHE A 264 -9.28 8.87 -24.04
C PHE A 264 -9.05 8.28 -25.42
N GLY A 265 -7.91 8.65 -26.02
CA GLY A 265 -7.44 8.05 -27.25
C GLY A 265 -5.93 8.07 -27.35
N GLN A 266 -5.37 7.08 -28.01
CA GLN A 266 -3.94 6.99 -28.31
C GLN A 266 -3.74 6.39 -29.70
N PHE A 267 -2.68 6.82 -30.38
CA PHE A 267 -2.21 6.20 -31.60
C PHE A 267 -0.69 5.95 -31.55
N ASP A 268 -0.27 4.91 -32.27
CA ASP A 268 1.12 4.63 -32.61
C ASP A 268 1.27 4.73 -34.13
N TYR A 269 2.03 5.72 -34.59
CA TYR A 269 2.29 5.97 -36.00
C TYR A 269 3.71 5.57 -36.39
N ALA A 270 3.85 4.59 -37.28
CA ALA A 270 5.14 4.20 -37.85
C ALA A 270 5.63 5.25 -38.86
N LEU A 271 6.46 6.20 -38.39
CA LEU A 271 7.13 7.18 -39.24
C LEU A 271 8.03 6.50 -40.29
N THR A 272 8.76 5.47 -39.88
CA THR A 272 9.57 4.58 -40.73
C THR A 272 9.42 3.13 -40.24
N SER A 273 10.12 2.16 -40.86
CA SER A 273 10.19 0.79 -40.34
C SER A 273 10.91 0.67 -38.99
N GLN A 274 11.63 1.71 -38.56
CA GLN A 274 12.45 1.71 -37.34
C GLN A 274 12.01 2.79 -36.35
N LEU A 275 11.15 3.73 -36.75
CA LEU A 275 10.78 4.89 -35.94
C LEU A 275 9.26 4.97 -35.78
N THR A 276 8.79 4.97 -34.54
CA THR A 276 7.36 5.07 -34.20
C THR A 276 7.13 6.29 -33.30
N LEU A 277 6.15 7.11 -33.66
CA LEU A 277 5.63 8.19 -32.83
C LEU A 277 4.35 7.73 -32.14
N THR A 278 4.32 7.81 -30.83
CA THR A 278 3.13 7.55 -30.01
C THR A 278 2.58 8.88 -29.50
N GLY A 279 1.27 9.10 -29.65
CA GLY A 279 0.58 10.27 -29.13
C GLY A 279 -0.74 9.86 -28.48
N GLY A 280 -1.06 10.45 -27.32
CA GLY A 280 -2.31 10.16 -26.61
C GLY A 280 -2.79 11.30 -25.73
N VAL A 281 -4.09 11.33 -25.49
CA VAL A 281 -4.76 12.31 -24.63
C VAL A 281 -5.93 11.66 -23.90
N ARG A 282 -6.20 12.14 -22.68
CA ARG A 282 -7.37 11.77 -21.88
C ARG A 282 -7.95 13.01 -21.21
N TYR A 283 -9.22 13.25 -21.48
CA TYR A 283 -10.04 14.21 -20.75
C TYR A 283 -10.67 13.50 -19.56
N ILE A 284 -10.63 14.12 -18.38
CA ILE A 284 -11.15 13.58 -17.13
C ILE A 284 -11.99 14.67 -16.48
N ASP A 285 -13.17 14.30 -16.03
CA ASP A 285 -14.05 15.16 -15.25
C ASP A 285 -14.50 14.38 -14.02
N GLU A 286 -14.24 14.94 -12.85
CA GLU A 286 -14.46 14.28 -11.57
C GLU A 286 -15.16 15.22 -10.60
N SER A 287 -16.14 14.71 -9.87
CA SER A 287 -16.82 15.40 -8.78
C SER A 287 -16.74 14.59 -7.51
N LYS A 288 -16.65 15.30 -6.38
CA LYS A 288 -16.60 14.73 -5.04
C LYS A 288 -17.53 15.50 -4.12
N ASP A 289 -18.33 14.77 -3.35
CA ASP A 289 -19.14 15.30 -2.26
C ASP A 289 -18.65 14.67 -0.96
N PHE A 290 -18.43 15.49 0.06
CA PHE A 290 -17.81 15.09 1.31
C PHE A 290 -18.58 15.66 2.50
N VAL A 291 -18.85 14.81 3.49
CA VAL A 291 -19.42 15.18 4.77
C VAL A 291 -18.56 14.57 5.86
N TYR A 292 -18.18 15.37 6.83
CA TYR A 292 -17.36 14.97 7.97
C TYR A 292 -17.97 15.56 9.23
N ASP A 293 -18.08 14.73 10.25
CA ASP A 293 -18.47 15.13 11.60
C ASP A 293 -17.36 14.72 12.58
N ASP A 294 -17.10 15.55 13.59
CA ASP A 294 -16.21 15.24 14.71
C ASP A 294 -16.99 15.21 16.02
N PHE A 295 -17.05 14.03 16.64
CA PHE A 295 -17.71 13.82 17.93
C PHE A 295 -16.70 13.55 19.03
N THR A 296 -16.85 14.26 20.15
CA THR A 296 -16.40 13.70 21.44
C THR A 296 -17.33 12.55 21.83
N SER A 297 -16.73 11.41 22.16
CA SER A 297 -17.47 10.18 22.39
C SER A 297 -17.09 9.54 23.74
N LEU A 298 -18.09 8.97 24.41
CA LEU A 298 -17.88 8.00 25.47
C LEU A 298 -17.88 6.60 24.88
N PHE A 299 -16.74 5.94 24.98
CA PHE A 299 -16.54 4.53 24.75
C PHE A 299 -16.61 3.81 26.10
N PRO A 300 -17.77 3.20 26.46
CA PRO A 300 -17.90 2.53 27.74
C PRO A 300 -17.01 1.28 27.79
N GLU A 301 -15.88 1.38 28.48
CA GLU A 301 -14.96 0.26 28.74
C GLU A 301 -15.32 -0.50 30.03
N ASP A 302 -16.58 -0.91 30.22
CA ASP A 302 -17.12 -1.35 31.53
C ASP A 302 -17.44 -0.21 32.53
N LEU A 303 -17.73 0.99 32.02
CA LEU A 303 -18.33 2.06 32.83
C LEU A 303 -19.87 1.94 32.87
N SER A 304 -20.40 0.95 33.59
CA SER A 304 -21.67 1.05 34.33
C SER A 304 -22.06 -0.31 34.90
N GLY A 305 -22.66 -0.31 36.09
CA GLY A 305 -23.39 -1.48 36.60
C GLY A 305 -24.61 -1.84 35.75
N GLY A 306 -24.40 -2.31 34.52
CA GLY A 306 -25.43 -2.83 33.62
C GLY A 306 -26.17 -1.80 32.75
N LEU A 307 -25.56 -0.67 32.36
CA LEU A 307 -26.10 0.19 31.31
C LEU A 307 -25.39 -0.03 29.97
N ASP A 308 -26.11 0.29 28.92
CA ASP A 308 -25.99 -0.11 27.52
C ASP A 308 -24.61 0.13 26.86
N ARG A 309 -24.18 -0.77 25.96
CA ARG A 309 -22.87 -0.79 25.26
C ARG A 309 -22.79 0.20 24.09
N ARG A 310 -23.64 1.23 24.07
CA ARG A 310 -23.72 2.19 22.95
C ARG A 310 -22.67 3.28 23.15
N ILE A 311 -21.90 3.57 22.09
CA ILE A 311 -21.09 4.79 22.01
C ILE A 311 -22.04 5.97 22.22
N ILE A 312 -21.69 6.87 23.14
CA ILE A 312 -22.49 8.06 23.42
C ILE A 312 -21.75 9.27 22.85
N ASP A 313 -22.31 9.87 21.81
CA ASP A 313 -21.82 11.14 21.28
C ASP A 313 -22.41 12.30 22.06
N LEU A 314 -21.54 13.23 22.45
CA LEU A 314 -21.93 14.45 23.16
C LEU A 314 -22.15 15.63 22.17
N ASP A 315 -22.88 16.66 22.65
CA ASP A 315 -23.35 17.93 22.00
C ASP A 315 -22.59 18.43 20.75
N PRO A 316 -23.27 19.14 19.82
CA PRO A 316 -23.17 18.89 18.38
C PRO A 316 -21.74 18.96 17.82
N PRO A 317 -21.42 18.06 16.89
CA PRO A 317 -20.08 17.95 16.32
C PRO A 317 -19.70 19.23 15.61
N ALA A 318 -18.41 19.53 15.62
CA ALA A 318 -17.90 20.40 14.59
C ALA A 318 -17.96 19.62 13.28
N SER A 319 -18.63 20.17 12.27
CA SER A 319 -18.86 19.47 11.00
C SER A 319 -18.38 20.27 9.82
N PHE A 320 -18.00 19.56 8.78
CA PHE A 320 -17.59 20.12 7.50
C PHE A 320 -18.32 19.38 6.39
N ALA A 321 -18.94 20.13 5.49
CA ALA A 321 -19.49 19.61 4.26
C ALA A 321 -18.91 20.41 3.09
N GLY A 322 -18.46 19.71 2.06
CA GLY A 322 -17.83 20.30 0.90
C GLY A 322 -18.16 19.54 -0.36
N SER A 323 -18.21 20.26 -1.47
CA SER A 323 -18.30 19.66 -2.80
C SER A 323 -17.24 20.26 -3.71
N ARG A 324 -16.72 19.44 -4.61
CA ARG A 324 -15.62 19.78 -5.51
C ARG A 324 -15.85 19.18 -6.88
N SER A 325 -15.46 19.88 -7.93
CA SER A 325 -15.38 19.34 -9.28
C SER A 325 -14.09 19.78 -9.95
N ASP A 326 -13.38 18.82 -10.55
CA ASP A 326 -12.11 19.01 -11.23
C ASP A 326 -12.20 18.52 -12.67
N THR A 327 -11.87 19.40 -13.60
CA THR A 327 -11.63 19.02 -14.99
C THR A 327 -10.12 18.94 -15.25
N ASN A 328 -9.65 17.76 -15.63
CA ASN A 328 -8.24 17.44 -15.82
C ASN A 328 -7.94 16.89 -17.22
N PHE A 329 -6.66 16.99 -17.62
CA PHE A 329 -6.16 16.44 -18.87
C PHE A 329 -4.84 15.70 -18.65
N ALA A 330 -4.80 14.44 -19.05
CA ALA A 330 -3.56 13.67 -19.18
C ALA A 330 -3.15 13.55 -20.65
N ALA A 331 -1.85 13.45 -20.92
CA ALA A 331 -1.32 13.43 -22.27
C ALA A 331 -0.02 12.62 -22.35
N ARG A 332 0.32 12.16 -23.56
CA ARG A 332 1.59 11.46 -23.84
C ARG A 332 2.09 11.80 -25.23
N ALA A 333 3.41 11.99 -25.33
CA ALA A 333 4.14 12.00 -26.59
C ALA A 333 5.42 11.17 -26.42
N GLN A 334 5.67 10.20 -27.30
CA GLN A 334 6.84 9.34 -27.22
C GLN A 334 7.38 8.99 -28.61
N LEU A 335 8.70 8.98 -28.73
CA LEU A 335 9.41 8.55 -29.92
C LEU A 335 10.16 7.26 -29.60
N ASN A 336 9.92 6.21 -30.39
CA ASN A 336 10.55 4.90 -30.26
C ASN A 336 11.43 4.64 -31.49
N TRP A 337 12.71 4.36 -31.27
CA TRP A 337 13.68 4.09 -32.32
C TRP A 337 14.30 2.68 -32.16
N LYS A 338 14.16 1.86 -33.20
CA LYS A 338 14.71 0.51 -33.32
C LYS A 338 15.81 0.48 -34.38
N PRO A 339 17.05 0.93 -34.06
CA PRO A 339 18.14 1.03 -35.05
C PRO A 339 18.64 -0.32 -35.56
N ALA A 340 18.50 -1.37 -34.75
CA ALA A 340 18.93 -2.73 -35.04
C ALA A 340 18.02 -3.72 -34.31
N ASP A 341 18.09 -4.99 -34.70
CA ASP A 341 17.41 -6.07 -33.99
C ASP A 341 17.92 -6.14 -32.55
N GLY A 342 17.00 -6.30 -31.60
CA GLY A 342 17.31 -6.32 -30.17
C GLY A 342 17.61 -4.95 -29.55
N VAL A 343 17.54 -3.83 -30.30
CA VAL A 343 17.79 -2.49 -29.73
C VAL A 343 16.53 -1.64 -29.83
N LEU A 344 16.09 -1.07 -28.71
CA LEU A 344 15.05 -0.03 -28.64
C LEU A 344 15.59 1.15 -27.81
N ALA A 345 15.67 2.34 -28.40
CA ALA A 345 15.86 3.58 -27.67
C ALA A 345 14.57 4.40 -27.73
N TYR A 346 14.25 5.14 -26.67
CA TYR A 346 13.06 5.98 -26.63
C TYR A 346 13.28 7.28 -25.87
N ALA A 347 12.45 8.26 -26.18
CA ALA A 347 12.26 9.47 -25.40
C ALA A 347 10.76 9.75 -25.27
N SER A 348 10.31 10.14 -24.08
CA SER A 348 8.89 10.42 -23.82
C SER A 348 8.69 11.64 -22.93
N TRP A 349 7.56 12.30 -23.16
CA TRP A 349 6.92 13.22 -22.24
C TRP A 349 5.53 12.67 -21.90
N ASN A 350 5.22 12.59 -20.61
CA ASN A 350 3.92 12.18 -20.11
C ASN A 350 3.40 13.25 -19.15
N ARG A 351 2.11 13.57 -19.27
CA ARG A 351 1.40 14.42 -18.33
C ARG A 351 0.46 13.57 -17.49
N GLY A 352 0.73 13.49 -16.20
CA GLY A 352 -0.11 12.84 -15.20
C GLY A 352 -0.96 13.85 -14.44
N VAL A 353 -2.09 13.38 -13.89
CA VAL A 353 -2.99 14.18 -13.07
C VAL A 353 -3.57 13.32 -11.96
N LYS A 354 -3.79 13.93 -10.80
CA LYS A 354 -4.58 13.37 -9.70
C LYS A 354 -5.52 14.47 -9.23
N SER A 355 -6.82 14.19 -9.22
CA SER A 355 -7.84 15.16 -8.80
C SER A 355 -7.65 15.56 -7.32
N GLY A 356 -8.20 16.71 -6.94
CA GLY A 356 -8.17 17.18 -5.56
C GLY A 356 -9.09 16.34 -4.66
N GLY A 357 -9.15 16.68 -3.38
CA GLY A 357 -9.92 15.91 -2.41
C GLY A 357 -10.09 16.62 -1.08
N PHE A 358 -10.42 15.83 -0.07
CA PHE A 358 -10.76 16.30 1.27
C PHE A 358 -9.90 15.62 2.33
N ASN A 359 -9.58 16.34 3.40
CA ASN A 359 -8.93 15.78 4.58
C ASN A 359 -9.97 15.30 5.59
N ALA A 360 -9.65 14.25 6.34
CA ALA A 360 -10.45 13.71 7.43
C ALA A 360 -9.60 13.61 8.72
N PRO A 361 -9.34 14.76 9.39
CA PRO A 361 -8.51 14.82 10.59
C PRO A 361 -9.08 13.98 11.75
N LEU A 362 -8.27 13.73 12.78
CA LEU A 362 -8.59 12.88 13.93
C LEU A 362 -9.07 13.67 15.16
N LEU A 363 -8.49 14.84 15.41
CA LEU A 363 -8.79 15.75 16.51
C LEU A 363 -8.82 17.20 16.02
N PRO A 364 -9.63 17.55 15.01
CA PRO A 364 -9.60 18.89 14.49
C PRO A 364 -10.14 19.86 15.53
N THR A 365 -9.28 20.77 16.00
CA THR A 365 -9.81 21.99 16.64
C THR A 365 -10.71 22.72 15.62
N PRO A 366 -11.78 23.44 16.04
CA PRO A 366 -12.64 24.19 15.11
C PRO A 366 -11.91 25.16 14.17
N ILE A 367 -10.64 25.47 14.44
CA ILE A 367 -9.75 26.26 13.60
C ILE A 367 -9.37 25.54 12.30
N PHE A 368 -9.33 24.20 12.30
CA PHE A 368 -8.96 23.38 11.14
C PHE A 368 -10.14 22.96 10.25
N LEU A 369 -11.37 23.09 10.74
CA LEU A 369 -12.58 22.76 9.96
C LEU A 369 -13.01 23.91 9.05
N THR A 370 -12.07 24.36 8.22
CA THR A 370 -12.31 25.40 7.20
C THR A 370 -12.01 24.82 5.82
N PRO A 371 -12.62 25.37 4.75
CA PRO A 371 -12.33 24.90 3.39
C PRO A 371 -10.84 24.91 3.02
N GLU A 372 -10.06 25.83 3.58
CA GLU A 372 -8.62 25.95 3.31
C GLU A 372 -7.80 24.74 3.81
N PHE A 373 -8.20 24.13 4.93
CA PHE A 373 -7.51 22.96 5.50
C PHE A 373 -8.19 21.64 5.13
N MET A 374 -9.51 21.65 4.98
CA MET A 374 -10.30 20.45 4.70
C MET A 374 -10.28 20.07 3.22
N THR A 375 -9.76 20.91 2.33
CA THR A 375 -9.69 20.63 0.88
C THR A 375 -8.28 20.81 0.34
N TYR A 376 -7.93 20.01 -0.68
CA TYR A 376 -6.69 20.16 -1.43
C TYR A 376 -6.93 20.03 -2.94
N ASP A 377 -6.09 20.69 -3.71
CA ASP A 377 -6.18 20.85 -5.17
C ASP A 377 -5.57 19.68 -5.97
N PRO A 378 -5.82 19.64 -7.29
CA PRO A 378 -5.33 18.57 -8.15
C PRO A 378 -3.83 18.68 -8.33
N GLU A 379 -3.15 17.54 -8.24
CA GLU A 379 -1.73 17.39 -8.55
C GLU A 379 -1.54 17.15 -10.04
N LYS A 380 -0.50 17.76 -10.61
CA LYS A 380 -0.15 17.64 -12.03
C LYS A 380 1.31 17.28 -12.16
N LEU A 381 1.60 16.26 -12.97
CA LEU A 381 2.95 15.77 -13.25
C LEU A 381 3.29 16.04 -14.71
N ASP A 382 4.46 16.65 -14.97
CA ASP A 382 5.13 16.63 -16.26
C ASP A 382 6.38 15.75 -16.17
N ALA A 383 6.30 14.55 -16.75
CA ALA A 383 7.31 13.50 -16.66
C ALA A 383 8.09 13.35 -17.97
N TYR A 384 9.41 13.54 -17.89
CA TYR A 384 10.35 13.39 -19.00
C TYR A 384 11.22 12.16 -18.80
N GLU A 385 11.37 11.33 -19.82
CA GLU A 385 12.14 10.09 -19.73
C GLU A 385 12.87 9.77 -21.03
N VAL A 386 14.09 9.26 -20.91
CA VAL A 386 14.89 8.70 -22.02
C VAL A 386 15.42 7.35 -21.58
N GLY A 387 15.31 6.34 -22.44
CA GLY A 387 15.78 5.00 -22.11
C GLY A 387 16.19 4.15 -23.28
N VAL A 388 16.82 3.03 -22.97
CA VAL A 388 17.29 2.01 -23.91
C VAL A 388 16.96 0.62 -23.38
N LYS A 389 16.56 -0.27 -24.28
CA LYS A 389 16.36 -1.70 -24.04
C LYS A 389 17.21 -2.48 -25.04
N LEU A 390 18.02 -3.39 -24.53
CA LEU A 390 18.95 -4.21 -25.29
C LEU A 390 18.64 -5.68 -25.06
N ASP A 391 18.33 -6.42 -26.12
CA ASP A 391 18.23 -7.87 -26.12
C ASP A 391 19.48 -8.44 -26.81
N LEU A 392 20.32 -9.11 -26.03
CA LEU A 392 21.61 -9.67 -26.44
C LEU A 392 21.51 -11.21 -26.58
N GLY A 393 20.30 -11.76 -26.66
CA GLY A 393 20.04 -13.20 -26.73
C GLY A 393 20.01 -13.85 -25.36
N ARG A 394 21.17 -14.06 -24.72
CA ARG A 394 21.25 -14.67 -23.36
C ARG A 394 21.09 -13.65 -22.22
N ALA A 395 21.08 -12.37 -22.54
CA ALA A 395 20.98 -11.30 -21.57
C ALA A 395 20.11 -10.17 -22.12
N ARG A 396 19.37 -9.52 -21.24
CA ARG A 396 18.63 -8.29 -21.51
C ARG A 396 19.10 -7.20 -20.55
N ILE A 397 19.25 -5.99 -21.08
CA ILE A 397 19.59 -4.79 -20.32
C ILE A 397 18.52 -3.74 -20.59
N ASN A 398 17.88 -3.24 -19.54
CA ASN A 398 17.02 -2.07 -19.60
C ASN A 398 17.67 -0.94 -18.82
N ALA A 399 17.69 0.27 -19.38
CA ALA A 399 18.17 1.45 -18.66
C ALA A 399 17.34 2.68 -19.02
N SER A 400 17.04 3.51 -18.04
CA SER A 400 16.31 4.77 -18.23
C SER A 400 16.86 5.85 -17.31
N GLY A 401 16.70 7.11 -17.73
CA GLY A 401 16.89 8.29 -16.91
C GLY A 401 15.65 9.18 -17.01
N TYR A 402 15.26 9.77 -15.90
CA TYR A 402 14.01 10.52 -15.79
C TYR A 402 14.15 11.83 -15.01
N TYR A 403 13.24 12.76 -15.31
CA TYR A 403 13.02 14.01 -14.59
C TYR A 403 11.52 14.30 -14.55
N TYR A 404 10.98 14.39 -13.34
CA TYR A 404 9.56 14.53 -13.03
C TYR A 404 9.35 15.84 -12.27
N ASP A 405 8.55 16.73 -12.83
CA ASP A 405 8.18 18.03 -12.28
C ASP A 405 6.71 17.99 -11.87
N TYR A 406 6.45 18.08 -10.57
CA TYR A 406 5.11 18.06 -9.99
C TYR A 406 4.69 19.45 -9.56
N LYS A 407 3.48 19.84 -9.94
CA LYS A 407 2.81 21.04 -9.47
C LYS A 407 1.67 20.67 -8.56
N ASN A 408 1.56 21.36 -7.42
CA ASN A 408 0.56 21.08 -6.39
C ASN A 408 0.59 19.61 -5.94
N CYS A 409 1.79 19.06 -5.82
CA CYS A 409 2.06 17.75 -5.24
C CYS A 409 1.28 17.57 -3.94
N GLN A 410 0.47 16.52 -3.83
CA GLN A 410 -0.34 16.21 -2.67
C GLN A 410 0.55 15.56 -1.60
N ALA A 411 1.20 16.42 -0.82
CA ALA A 411 2.13 16.04 0.24
C ALA A 411 1.36 15.66 1.52
N PHE A 412 1.52 14.40 1.95
CA PHE A 412 0.93 13.89 3.18
C PHE A 412 1.80 14.25 4.39
N SER A 413 1.22 14.85 5.42
CA SER A 413 1.88 15.19 6.67
C SER A 413 0.98 14.87 7.86
N ILE A 414 1.62 14.51 8.98
CA ILE A 414 0.97 14.42 10.28
C ILE A 414 1.28 15.71 11.04
N LEU A 415 0.24 16.36 11.57
CA LEU A 415 0.33 17.58 12.36
C LEU A 415 -0.31 17.32 13.72
N GLY A 416 0.51 17.10 14.76
CA GLY A 416 0.00 16.60 16.03
C GLY A 416 -0.58 15.19 15.86
N LEU A 417 -1.88 15.03 16.06
CA LEU A 417 -2.61 13.77 15.84
C LEU A 417 -3.37 13.73 14.51
N ASP A 418 -3.41 14.83 13.77
CA ASP A 418 -4.18 14.95 12.54
C ASP A 418 -3.35 14.61 11.31
N THR A 419 -3.96 13.89 10.37
CA THR A 419 -3.37 13.61 9.07
C THR A 419 -3.91 14.59 8.03
N PHE A 420 -3.03 15.30 7.34
CA PHE A 420 -3.38 16.25 6.29
C PHE A 420 -2.65 15.97 4.98
N THR A 421 -3.37 16.17 3.88
CA THR A 421 -2.81 16.34 2.55
C THR A 421 -2.80 17.82 2.22
N LEU A 422 -1.62 18.33 1.87
CA LEU A 422 -1.39 19.72 1.50
C LEU A 422 -0.77 19.77 0.11
N ASN A 423 -1.11 20.79 -0.69
CA ASN A 423 -0.43 21.01 -1.96
C ASN A 423 0.92 21.68 -1.72
N ALA A 424 1.97 21.07 -2.26
CA ALA A 424 3.35 21.53 -2.25
C ALA A 424 3.95 21.47 -3.67
N ASP A 425 5.21 21.88 -3.84
CA ASP A 425 5.96 21.64 -5.07
C ASP A 425 6.86 20.41 -4.87
N CYS A 426 6.96 19.54 -5.88
CA CYS A 426 7.83 18.36 -5.82
C CYS A 426 8.63 18.20 -7.11
N GLU A 427 9.91 17.84 -6.97
CA GLU A 427 10.76 17.41 -8.08
C GLU A 427 11.31 16.02 -7.80
N ASN A 428 11.43 15.18 -8.84
CA ASN A 428 12.07 13.87 -8.73
C ASN A 428 12.89 13.57 -9.98
N LYS A 429 14.15 13.19 -9.81
CA LYS A 429 15.02 12.78 -10.92
C LYS A 429 15.84 11.58 -10.55
N GLY A 430 16.18 10.78 -11.55
CA GLY A 430 16.87 9.54 -11.28
C GLY A 430 17.23 8.75 -12.52
N PHE A 431 17.72 7.54 -12.28
CA PHE A 431 17.96 6.55 -13.30
C PHE A 431 17.73 5.14 -12.75
N GLU A 432 17.41 4.23 -13.65
CA GLU A 432 17.24 2.81 -13.35
C GLU A 432 17.99 1.98 -14.37
N VAL A 433 18.57 0.87 -13.92
CA VAL A 433 19.24 -0.13 -14.75
C VAL A 433 18.85 -1.52 -14.27
N GLU A 434 18.36 -2.35 -15.17
CA GLU A 434 18.04 -3.76 -14.95
C GLU A 434 18.83 -4.63 -15.90
N VAL A 435 19.35 -5.74 -15.38
CA VAL A 435 20.12 -6.71 -16.14
C VAL A 435 19.63 -8.11 -15.77
N GLU A 436 19.04 -8.82 -16.74
CA GLU A 436 18.55 -10.19 -16.57
C GLU A 436 19.17 -11.11 -17.62
N GLY A 437 19.30 -12.39 -17.32
CA GLY A 437 19.80 -13.36 -18.30
C GLY A 437 20.29 -14.67 -17.69
N ALA A 438 20.94 -15.46 -18.54
CA ALA A 438 21.59 -16.71 -18.15
C ALA A 438 23.07 -16.67 -18.54
N ALA A 439 23.96 -16.71 -17.54
CA ALA A 439 25.40 -16.63 -17.77
C ALA A 439 25.94 -17.89 -18.47
N PHE A 440 25.38 -19.05 -18.13
CA PHE A 440 25.55 -20.34 -18.80
C PHE A 440 24.36 -21.25 -18.45
N ASP A 441 24.31 -22.45 -19.02
CA ASP A 441 23.16 -23.33 -18.86
C ASP A 441 22.93 -23.66 -17.38
N GLY A 442 21.70 -23.39 -16.93
CA GLY A 442 21.28 -23.57 -15.55
C GLY A 442 21.58 -22.41 -14.60
N LEU A 443 22.41 -21.40 -14.96
CA LEU A 443 22.67 -20.24 -14.10
C LEU A 443 21.95 -18.99 -14.59
N ASP A 444 20.83 -18.68 -13.96
CA ASP A 444 20.02 -17.48 -14.18
C ASP A 444 20.39 -16.38 -13.18
N TYR A 445 20.36 -15.13 -13.65
CA TYR A 445 20.56 -13.96 -12.81
C TYR A 445 19.59 -12.83 -13.16
N HIS A 446 19.30 -12.01 -12.16
CA HIS A 446 18.59 -10.75 -12.32
C HIS A 446 19.18 -9.74 -11.33
N PHE A 447 19.56 -8.56 -11.81
CA PHE A 447 20.06 -7.46 -10.98
C PHE A 447 19.37 -6.15 -11.38
N GLY A 448 18.99 -5.37 -10.38
CA GLY A 448 18.41 -4.04 -10.56
C GLY A 448 19.14 -3.00 -9.72
N VAL A 449 19.33 -1.81 -10.29
CA VAL A 449 19.88 -0.62 -9.63
C VAL A 449 18.99 0.57 -9.95
N GLY A 450 18.51 1.25 -8.92
CA GLY A 450 17.77 2.50 -9.03
C GLY A 450 18.44 3.59 -8.20
N PHE A 451 18.55 4.78 -8.78
CA PHE A 451 18.90 6.01 -8.09
C PHE A 451 17.76 7.02 -8.21
N THR A 452 17.36 7.63 -7.11
CA THR A 452 16.36 8.71 -7.08
C THR A 452 16.82 9.85 -6.18
N ASP A 453 16.63 11.06 -6.65
CA ASP A 453 16.85 12.30 -5.92
C ASP A 453 15.58 13.13 -6.04
N ALA A 454 14.82 13.17 -4.95
CA ALA A 454 13.51 13.81 -4.91
C ALA A 454 13.45 14.80 -3.75
N GLU A 455 12.68 15.86 -3.96
CA GLU A 455 12.56 16.99 -3.05
C GLU A 455 11.11 17.48 -3.03
N VAL A 456 10.63 17.87 -1.84
CA VAL A 456 9.37 18.56 -1.60
C VAL A 456 9.71 19.95 -1.07
N THR A 457 9.19 20.99 -1.71
CA THR A 457 9.39 22.40 -1.35
C THR A 457 8.06 23.11 -1.18
N ASP A 458 8.08 24.31 -0.61
CA ASP A 458 6.91 25.17 -0.45
C ASP A 458 5.71 24.47 0.23
N ILE A 459 6.00 23.57 1.16
CA ILE A 459 4.99 22.97 2.03
C ILE A 459 4.37 24.10 2.86
N PRO A 460 3.04 24.31 2.83
CA PRO A 460 2.38 25.29 3.67
C PRO A 460 2.73 25.00 5.14
N GLY A 461 3.66 25.78 5.68
CA GLY A 461 4.14 25.58 7.05
C GLY A 461 3.02 25.87 8.01
N VAL A 462 2.44 24.83 8.61
CA VAL A 462 1.51 25.00 9.72
C VAL A 462 2.33 24.98 10.99
N THR A 463 2.64 26.17 11.51
CA THR A 463 3.07 26.31 12.91
C THR A 463 1.85 26.72 13.70
N ILE A 464 1.20 25.76 14.37
CA ILE A 464 0.14 26.07 15.31
C ILE A 464 0.58 25.61 16.68
N ASP A 465 0.90 26.60 17.49
CA ASP A 465 1.09 26.47 18.92
C ASP A 465 -0.31 26.36 19.56
N ALA A 466 -0.74 25.16 19.96
CA ALA A 466 -1.96 24.99 20.75
C ALA A 466 -1.61 25.12 22.25
N VAL A 467 -2.11 26.16 22.90
CA VAL A 467 -1.89 26.37 24.35
C VAL A 467 -2.89 25.52 25.13
N THR A 468 -2.39 24.53 25.87
CA THR A 468 -3.14 23.67 26.79
C THR A 468 -2.85 24.06 28.25
N PRO A 469 -3.64 23.59 29.24
CA PRO A 469 -3.34 23.81 30.66
C PRO A 469 -1.99 23.25 31.11
N VAL A 470 -1.42 22.30 30.37
CA VAL A 470 -0.15 21.61 30.68
C VAL A 470 1.04 22.08 29.84
N GLY A 471 0.83 22.90 28.81
CA GLY A 471 1.90 23.43 27.96
C GLY A 471 1.44 23.89 26.58
N THR A 472 2.37 24.37 25.75
CA THR A 472 2.11 24.66 24.33
C THR A 472 2.50 23.45 23.49
N LEU A 473 1.56 22.93 22.70
CA LEU A 473 1.81 21.87 21.72
C LEU A 473 2.22 22.52 20.40
N ALA A 474 3.42 22.21 19.89
CA ALA A 474 3.90 22.75 18.63
C ALA A 474 3.70 21.73 17.50
N ALA A 475 2.88 22.05 16.50
CA ALA A 475 2.93 21.37 15.21
C ALA A 475 4.00 22.06 14.36
N ILE A 476 5.09 21.36 13.98
CA ILE A 476 6.17 21.94 13.19
C ILE A 476 6.38 21.09 11.94
N ILE A 477 6.02 21.63 10.78
CA ILE A 477 6.67 21.20 9.53
C ILE A 477 7.92 22.08 9.35
N PRO A 478 9.12 21.50 9.34
CA PRO A 478 10.33 22.27 9.10
C PRO A 478 10.28 22.91 7.71
N GLY A 479 10.41 24.24 7.67
CA GLY A 479 10.45 24.98 6.41
C GLY A 479 11.68 24.62 5.57
N GLY A 480 11.53 24.68 4.24
CA GLY A 480 12.59 24.40 3.28
C GLY A 480 12.38 23.08 2.53
N ALA A 481 13.43 22.68 1.83
CA ALA A 481 13.51 21.46 1.03
C ALA A 481 13.48 20.20 1.90
N GLN A 482 12.45 19.38 1.76
CA GLN A 482 12.35 18.08 2.41
C GLN A 482 12.52 16.93 1.43
N ARG A 483 12.95 15.77 1.95
CA ARG A 483 12.96 14.53 1.17
C ARG A 483 11.57 13.92 1.27
N PRO A 484 10.96 13.47 0.16
CA PRO A 484 9.69 12.78 0.25
C PRO A 484 9.79 11.49 1.08
N VAL A 485 8.68 11.13 1.72
CA VAL A 485 8.56 9.90 2.50
C VAL A 485 8.88 8.67 1.64
N GLN A 486 9.46 7.65 2.27
CA GLN A 486 9.82 6.37 1.67
C GLN A 486 10.58 6.47 0.34
N THR A 487 11.45 7.48 0.20
CA THR A 487 12.26 7.72 -1.02
C THR A 487 13.75 7.48 -0.75
N PRO A 488 14.20 6.20 -0.62
CA PRO A 488 15.61 5.87 -0.50
C PRO A 488 16.35 6.20 -1.79
N LYS A 489 17.45 6.96 -1.68
CA LYS A 489 18.21 7.41 -2.87
C LYS A 489 18.78 6.26 -3.69
N TRP A 490 19.17 5.16 -3.06
CA TRP A 490 19.66 3.97 -3.74
C TRP A 490 18.80 2.77 -3.40
N ASN A 491 18.33 2.08 -4.44
CA ASN A 491 17.63 0.80 -4.35
C ASN A 491 18.37 -0.22 -5.20
N LEU A 492 18.71 -1.36 -4.60
CA LEU A 492 19.35 -2.47 -5.31
C LEU A 492 18.54 -3.74 -5.09
N ASN A 493 18.46 -4.58 -6.11
CA ASN A 493 17.94 -5.93 -5.96
C ASN A 493 18.80 -6.91 -6.77
N GLY A 494 18.82 -8.16 -6.33
CA GLY A 494 19.58 -9.21 -6.99
C GLY A 494 18.98 -10.58 -6.75
N LEU A 495 19.05 -11.44 -7.76
CA LEU A 495 18.72 -12.84 -7.71
C LEU A 495 19.76 -13.61 -8.53
N VAL A 496 20.23 -14.72 -7.96
CA VAL A 496 21.01 -15.72 -8.67
C VAL A 496 20.40 -17.08 -8.39
N ARG A 497 20.10 -17.83 -9.45
CA ARG A 497 19.55 -19.19 -9.36
C ARG A 497 20.41 -20.14 -10.20
N TYR A 498 20.86 -21.22 -9.60
CA TYR A 498 21.62 -22.27 -10.28
C TYR A 498 20.89 -23.61 -10.22
N GLU A 499 20.49 -24.12 -11.39
CA GLU A 499 19.85 -25.42 -11.55
C GLU A 499 20.84 -26.46 -12.08
N VAL A 500 20.92 -27.59 -11.37
CA VAL A 500 21.81 -28.70 -11.68
C VAL A 500 20.98 -29.97 -11.87
N PRO A 501 21.06 -30.61 -13.05
CA PRO A 501 20.45 -31.93 -13.26
C PRO A 501 21.07 -32.98 -12.33
N VAL A 502 20.25 -33.83 -11.72
CA VAL A 502 20.66 -34.92 -10.85
C VAL A 502 20.23 -36.26 -11.45
N ASN A 503 20.97 -36.71 -12.47
CA ASN A 503 20.75 -37.98 -13.16
C ASN A 503 19.24 -38.25 -13.43
N THR A 504 18.74 -39.42 -13.06
CA THR A 504 17.33 -39.82 -13.21
C THR A 504 16.41 -39.29 -12.10
N LEU A 505 16.92 -38.47 -11.18
CA LEU A 505 16.18 -37.96 -10.02
C LEU A 505 15.59 -36.56 -10.25
N GLY A 506 15.83 -35.93 -11.41
CA GLY A 506 15.29 -34.62 -11.75
C GLY A 506 16.37 -33.54 -11.67
N SER A 507 16.08 -32.38 -11.06
CA SER A 507 17.05 -31.30 -10.87
C SER A 507 17.03 -30.72 -9.45
N LEU A 508 18.14 -30.13 -9.04
CA LEU A 508 18.26 -29.31 -7.85
C LEU A 508 18.50 -27.87 -8.26
N ALA A 509 17.74 -26.94 -7.70
CA ALA A 509 17.92 -25.51 -7.89
C ALA A 509 18.33 -24.84 -6.58
N PHE A 510 19.42 -24.08 -6.62
CA PHE A 510 19.92 -23.26 -5.53
C PHE A 510 19.65 -21.81 -5.86
N GLN A 511 19.02 -21.07 -4.95
CA GLN A 511 18.69 -19.67 -5.15
C GLN A 511 19.14 -18.82 -3.96
N VAL A 512 19.72 -17.67 -4.27
CA VAL A 512 19.92 -16.56 -3.33
C VAL A 512 19.37 -15.30 -3.98
N ASP A 513 18.61 -14.53 -3.22
CA ASP A 513 18.07 -13.25 -3.65
C ASP A 513 18.09 -12.25 -2.50
N GLY A 514 17.96 -10.96 -2.80
CA GLY A 514 17.89 -9.94 -1.77
C GLY A 514 17.69 -8.53 -2.30
N THR A 515 17.41 -7.63 -1.38
CA THR A 515 17.16 -6.22 -1.65
C THR A 515 17.96 -5.35 -0.69
N TYR A 516 18.49 -4.24 -1.19
CA TYR A 516 19.10 -3.19 -0.40
C TYR A 516 18.36 -1.88 -0.64
N ARG A 517 18.11 -1.16 0.44
CA ARG A 517 17.58 0.20 0.41
C ARG A 517 18.51 1.09 1.21
N SER A 518 18.87 2.24 0.66
CA SER A 518 19.61 3.24 1.44
C SER A 518 18.70 3.91 2.47
N GLU A 519 19.30 4.80 3.26
CA GLU A 519 18.57 5.65 4.20
C GLU A 519 17.38 6.40 3.56
N HIS A 520 16.27 6.42 4.29
CA HIS A 520 15.04 7.13 3.96
C HIS A 520 14.30 7.54 5.23
N PHE A 521 13.21 8.29 5.05
CA PHE A 521 12.37 8.80 6.12
C PHE A 521 10.93 8.35 5.90
N PHE A 522 10.17 8.19 6.99
CA PHE A 522 8.75 7.84 6.97
C PHE A 522 7.82 9.05 7.12
N ALA A 523 8.36 10.21 7.49
CA ALA A 523 7.62 11.47 7.62
C ALA A 523 8.33 12.61 6.88
N LEU A 524 7.55 13.57 6.34
CA LEU A 524 8.08 14.76 5.66
C LEU A 524 8.88 15.69 6.57
N THR A 525 8.77 15.55 7.89
CA THR A 525 9.59 16.29 8.85
C THR A 525 11.08 15.94 8.75
N ASN A 526 11.41 14.76 8.21
CA ASN A 526 12.77 14.23 8.16
C ASN A 526 13.46 14.16 9.55
N PHE A 527 12.69 14.11 10.62
CA PHE A 527 13.23 13.94 11.97
C PHE A 527 13.79 12.54 12.17
N ASN A 528 14.71 12.41 13.13
CA ASN A 528 15.47 11.19 13.35
C ASN A 528 14.58 10.00 13.79
N ALA A 529 13.47 10.26 14.47
CA ALA A 529 12.46 9.26 14.87
C ALA A 529 11.81 8.60 13.65
N SER A 530 11.66 9.36 12.56
CA SER A 530 11.13 8.85 11.30
C SER A 530 12.19 8.30 10.34
N ARG A 531 13.47 8.29 10.74
CA ARG A 531 14.58 7.91 9.87
C ARG A 531 14.87 6.43 9.98
N GLU A 532 15.03 5.79 8.82
CA GLU A 532 15.52 4.42 8.72
C GLU A 532 16.89 4.42 8.06
N ASN A 533 17.83 3.71 8.67
CA ASN A 533 19.17 3.56 8.11
C ASN A 533 19.16 2.63 6.89
N GLY A 534 20.25 2.63 6.12
CA GLY A 534 20.38 1.69 5.01
C GLY A 534 20.45 0.24 5.50
N TYR A 535 19.66 -0.65 4.89
CA TYR A 535 19.59 -2.07 5.25
C TYR A 535 19.56 -2.97 4.02
N PHE A 536 19.96 -4.23 4.21
CA PHE A 536 19.90 -5.29 3.21
C PHE A 536 19.15 -6.50 3.77
N VAL A 537 18.16 -7.02 3.04
CA VAL A 537 17.44 -8.25 3.39
C VAL A 537 17.77 -9.32 2.35
N GLY A 538 18.35 -10.44 2.79
CA GLY A 538 18.71 -11.57 1.93
C GLY A 538 17.87 -12.83 2.20
N ASN A 539 17.58 -13.58 1.15
CA ASN A 539 16.84 -14.85 1.19
C ASN A 539 17.64 -15.96 0.52
N ALA A 540 17.34 -17.21 0.87
CA ALA A 540 17.93 -18.39 0.25
C ALA A 540 16.92 -19.53 0.13
N SER A 541 17.08 -20.37 -0.89
CA SER A 541 16.31 -21.61 -0.99
C SER A 541 17.01 -22.70 -1.79
N VAL A 542 16.62 -23.95 -1.51
CA VAL A 542 16.98 -25.13 -2.28
C VAL A 542 15.70 -25.84 -2.68
N SER A 543 15.55 -26.09 -3.98
CA SER A 543 14.41 -26.79 -4.55
C SER A 543 14.86 -28.07 -5.23
N TRP A 544 14.11 -29.14 -5.03
CA TRP A 544 14.16 -30.34 -5.85
C TRP A 544 12.97 -30.36 -6.80
N ILE A 545 13.22 -30.59 -8.08
CA ILE A 545 12.22 -30.65 -9.14
C ILE A 545 12.23 -32.07 -9.70
N ALA A 546 11.07 -32.72 -9.70
CA ALA A 546 10.95 -34.10 -10.17
C ALA A 546 11.22 -34.21 -11.69
N PRO A 547 11.67 -35.37 -12.21
CA PRO A 547 11.97 -35.56 -13.63
C PRO A 547 10.81 -35.25 -14.60
N ASN A 548 9.57 -35.31 -14.10
CA ASN A 548 8.36 -35.04 -14.88
C ASN A 548 7.82 -33.62 -14.65
N GLU A 549 8.51 -32.80 -13.85
CA GLU A 549 8.17 -31.41 -13.50
C GLU A 549 6.80 -31.21 -12.82
N HIS A 550 6.07 -32.29 -12.56
CA HIS A 550 4.76 -32.26 -11.90
C HIS A 550 4.84 -32.05 -10.39
N PHE A 551 6.02 -32.25 -9.80
CA PHE A 551 6.23 -32.15 -8.36
C PHE A 551 7.51 -31.37 -8.08
N SER A 552 7.46 -30.49 -7.09
CA SER A 552 8.66 -29.90 -6.51
C SER A 552 8.57 -29.80 -5.00
N LEU A 553 9.73 -29.86 -4.35
CA LEU A 553 9.91 -29.69 -2.91
C LEU A 553 10.94 -28.58 -2.71
N ARG A 554 10.63 -27.59 -1.88
CA ARG A 554 11.53 -26.47 -1.60
C ARG A 554 11.72 -26.26 -0.12
N GLY A 555 12.97 -26.20 0.34
CA GLY A 555 13.34 -25.63 1.63
C GLY A 555 13.79 -24.19 1.45
N PHE A 556 13.34 -23.27 2.29
CA PHE A 556 13.64 -21.85 2.15
C PHE A 556 13.87 -21.15 3.49
N VAL A 557 14.62 -20.05 3.44
CA VAL A 557 14.82 -19.08 4.51
C VAL A 557 14.63 -17.68 3.92
N GLN A 558 13.70 -16.92 4.47
CA GLN A 558 13.49 -15.50 4.22
C GLN A 558 14.13 -14.68 5.34
N ASN A 559 14.71 -13.53 5.01
CA ASN A 559 15.52 -12.73 5.94
C ASN A 559 16.61 -13.59 6.62
N MET A 560 17.39 -14.31 5.82
CA MET A 560 18.54 -15.12 6.25
C MET A 560 19.58 -14.27 6.97
N THR A 561 19.69 -12.98 6.62
CA THR A 561 20.59 -12.01 7.25
C THR A 561 20.19 -11.58 8.65
N GLN A 562 18.97 -11.91 9.11
CA GLN A 562 18.46 -11.46 10.42
C GLN A 562 18.46 -9.94 10.55
N SER A 563 18.11 -9.26 9.46
CA SER A 563 18.06 -7.81 9.43
C SER A 563 16.79 -7.34 10.14
N GLU A 564 16.98 -6.49 11.14
CA GLU A 564 15.93 -5.69 11.78
C GLU A 564 15.89 -4.35 11.04
N TYR A 565 14.72 -4.01 10.54
CA TYR A 565 14.51 -2.79 9.75
C TYR A 565 13.07 -2.32 9.92
N LEU A 566 12.87 -1.01 9.86
CA LEU A 566 11.54 -0.43 9.94
C LEU A 566 10.80 -0.57 8.60
N VAL A 567 9.51 -0.87 8.66
CA VAL A 567 8.56 -0.79 7.54
C VAL A 567 7.64 0.43 7.65
N GLN A 568 7.47 0.97 8.85
CA GLN A 568 6.79 2.23 9.15
C GLN A 568 7.25 2.74 10.52
N THR A 569 7.18 4.04 10.73
CA THR A 569 7.23 4.63 12.08
C THR A 569 6.44 5.94 12.12
N PHE A 570 5.82 6.23 13.26
CA PHE A 570 5.14 7.49 13.52
C PHE A 570 5.89 8.28 14.59
N ASP A 571 6.17 9.54 14.26
CA ASP A 571 6.82 10.48 15.18
C ASP A 571 5.75 11.17 16.02
N LEU A 572 5.61 10.71 17.26
CA LEU A 572 4.75 11.30 18.29
C LEU A 572 5.59 11.95 19.40
N SER A 573 6.78 12.45 19.04
CA SER A 573 7.77 12.98 19.98
C SER A 573 7.28 14.25 20.70
N GLY A 574 7.87 14.48 21.88
CA GLY A 574 7.44 15.51 22.81
C GLY A 574 6.35 15.00 23.75
N SER A 575 6.64 14.99 25.05
CA SER A 575 5.64 14.74 26.09
C SER A 575 4.78 15.98 26.36
N LEU A 576 3.66 15.83 27.07
CA LEU A 576 2.78 16.95 27.45
C LEU A 576 3.55 18.05 28.19
N SER A 577 4.45 17.67 29.09
CA SER A 577 5.31 18.59 29.84
C SER A 577 6.44 19.22 29.01
N ASN A 578 6.72 18.71 27.81
CA ASN A 578 7.84 19.12 26.95
C ASN A 578 7.37 19.64 25.56
N GLY A 579 6.07 19.84 25.36
CA GLY A 579 5.53 20.47 24.16
C GLY A 579 5.08 19.53 23.04
N GLY A 580 4.74 18.27 23.36
CA GLY A 580 4.07 17.32 22.47
C GLY A 580 2.94 16.55 23.18
N LEU A 581 2.47 15.44 22.62
CA LEU A 581 1.30 14.70 23.11
C LEU A 581 1.60 13.34 23.76
N PHE A 582 2.66 12.66 23.31
CA PHE A 582 2.93 11.28 23.71
C PHE A 582 4.34 11.06 24.24
N GLY A 583 5.33 11.79 23.76
CA GLY A 583 6.73 11.58 24.13
C GLY A 583 7.30 10.25 23.63
N LEU A 584 6.85 9.76 22.48
CA LEU A 584 7.28 8.47 21.92
C LEU A 584 7.38 8.49 20.39
N ALA A 585 8.02 7.48 19.83
CA ALA A 585 7.89 7.09 18.44
C ALA A 585 7.36 5.66 18.38
N GLU A 586 6.38 5.43 17.52
CA GLU A 586 5.86 4.10 17.23
C GLU A 586 6.70 3.50 16.11
N GLN A 587 7.25 2.31 16.32
CA GLN A 587 8.15 1.67 15.36
C GLN A 587 7.58 0.33 14.88
N TYR A 588 7.31 0.20 13.59
CA TYR A 588 6.87 -1.08 13.02
C TYR A 588 8.02 -1.74 12.27
N PHE A 589 8.49 -2.88 12.78
CA PHE A 589 9.57 -3.66 12.20
C PHE A 589 9.09 -4.66 11.14
N GLY A 590 9.93 -4.85 10.13
CA GLY A 590 9.78 -5.92 9.15
C GLY A 590 9.87 -7.30 9.80
N ARG A 591 9.23 -8.30 9.17
CA ARG A 591 9.12 -9.65 9.74
C ARG A 591 10.50 -10.25 10.09
N PRO A 592 10.59 -11.00 11.21
CA PRO A 592 11.80 -11.71 11.57
C PRO A 592 12.13 -12.80 10.54
N ARG A 593 13.28 -13.45 10.72
CA ARG A 593 13.65 -14.62 9.90
C ARG A 593 12.53 -15.65 9.86
N PHE A 594 12.15 -16.04 8.66
CA PHE A 594 11.13 -17.06 8.42
C PHE A 594 11.73 -18.21 7.64
N TYR A 595 11.47 -19.45 8.03
CA TYR A 595 11.95 -20.64 7.33
C TYR A 595 10.88 -21.70 7.27
N GLY A 596 10.90 -22.50 6.21
CA GLY A 596 9.90 -23.52 6.00
C GLY A 596 10.19 -24.42 4.83
N VAL A 597 9.20 -25.27 4.56
CA VAL A 597 9.19 -26.20 3.43
C VAL A 597 7.92 -25.98 2.64
N SER A 598 8.01 -26.00 1.31
CA SER A 598 6.86 -26.04 0.41
C SER A 598 6.88 -27.26 -0.48
N PHE A 599 5.69 -27.76 -0.80
CA PHE A 599 5.44 -28.81 -1.78
C PHE A 599 4.46 -28.28 -2.82
N ASP A 600 4.85 -28.41 -4.09
CA ASP A 600 4.07 -27.94 -5.22
C ASP A 600 3.75 -29.10 -6.15
N VAL A 601 2.51 -29.13 -6.65
CA VAL A 601 2.02 -30.13 -7.61
C VAL A 601 1.29 -29.46 -8.76
N THR A 602 1.52 -29.92 -9.99
CA THR A 602 0.79 -29.51 -11.21
C THR A 602 0.24 -30.75 -11.91
N PHE A 603 -0.97 -30.66 -12.48
CA PHE A 603 -1.61 -31.76 -13.19
C PHE A 603 -2.54 -31.29 -14.31
#